data_AF-A0A1H1VXW5-F1
#
_entry.id   AF-A0A1H1VXW5-F1
#
_cell.length_a   1.000
_cell.length_b   1.000
_cell.length_c   1.000
_cell.angle_alpha   90.00
_cell.angle_beta   90.00
_cell.angle_gamma   90.00
#
_symmetry.space_group_name_H-M   'P 1'
#
loop_
_entity.id
_entity.type
_entity.pdbx_description
1 polymer ?
#
loop_
_entity_poly.entity_id
_entity_poly.type
_entity_poly.pdbx_seq_one_letter_code
_entity_poly.pdbx_strand_id
1 'polypeptide(L)'
;MVGPTKDSNGQQLQNAVLKYVTKTFEEPDWIEIGIETGTLEIIQGHDRLLRALSWGDPDYPTHAVDVTKKILKSMGNGSMPDLDQVKVAFPRFKEWLKQNDLAMYWKVFGPAPASPEKKSGQRETATSLEDAAPWAAPWDKDIATAAPKLPKESTPSATQWEPSASAEPVTAKEEPEIFIVHGHDHDLRNEVHLFLQRVTGTNPVVLDFEASGGKTLIEKFEAKASKASVAVVLLTPDDIGAAKSSSADLQPRARQNVVFEMGFFVGSLTRSRVITINDGVETPSDVAGLVYIPRSAPNWYEKLRKELVAAGVKLIA
;
A
#
# COMPACT_ATOMS: atom_id res chain seq x y z
N MET A 1 18.14 -9.50 -40.93
CA MET A 1 17.62 -9.00 -39.64
C MET A 1 16.85 -10.14 -39.01
N VAL A 2 17.33 -10.64 -37.86
CA VAL A 2 16.70 -11.74 -37.12
C VAL A 2 15.41 -11.18 -36.52
N GLY A 3 14.26 -11.71 -36.89
CA GLY A 3 12.97 -11.34 -36.29
C GLY A 3 12.98 -11.61 -34.78
N PRO A 4 12.07 -10.99 -33.99
CA PRO A 4 12.02 -11.23 -32.56
C PRO A 4 11.93 -12.74 -32.29
N THR A 5 12.88 -13.27 -31.52
CA THR A 5 12.92 -14.68 -31.12
C THR A 5 11.69 -15.01 -30.27
N LYS A 6 11.30 -16.29 -30.19
CA LYS A 6 10.17 -16.76 -29.37
C LYS A 6 10.24 -16.25 -27.92
N ASP A 7 11.46 -16.10 -27.40
CA ASP A 7 11.74 -15.57 -26.06
C ASP A 7 11.46 -14.06 -25.94
N SER A 8 11.69 -13.28 -27.00
CA SER A 8 11.37 -11.84 -27.04
C SER A 8 9.86 -11.58 -26.96
N ASN A 9 9.05 -12.42 -27.59
CA ASN A 9 7.59 -12.27 -27.57
C ASN A 9 7.00 -12.66 -26.21
N GLY A 10 7.53 -13.73 -25.58
CA GLY A 10 7.16 -14.12 -24.22
C GLY A 10 7.49 -13.04 -23.19
N GLN A 11 8.66 -12.41 -23.30
CA GLN A 11 9.08 -11.33 -22.41
C GLN A 11 8.20 -10.08 -22.56
N GLN A 12 7.81 -9.73 -23.79
CA GLN A 12 6.90 -8.61 -24.06
C GLN A 12 5.52 -8.84 -23.47
N LEU A 13 4.98 -10.06 -23.63
CA LEU A 13 3.70 -10.44 -23.03
C LEU A 13 3.76 -10.39 -21.50
N GLN A 14 4.83 -10.93 -20.90
CA GLN A 14 5.02 -10.89 -19.45
C GLN A 14 5.04 -9.44 -18.93
N ASN A 15 5.85 -8.58 -19.53
CA ASN A 15 5.96 -7.18 -19.11
C ASN A 15 4.63 -6.43 -19.22
N ALA A 16 3.85 -6.74 -20.27
CA ALA A 16 2.55 -6.15 -20.48
C ALA A 16 1.55 -6.57 -19.38
N VAL A 17 1.51 -7.86 -19.02
CA VAL A 17 0.66 -8.35 -17.93
C VAL A 17 1.07 -7.74 -16.59
N LEU A 18 2.38 -7.67 -16.29
CA LEU A 18 2.86 -7.05 -15.05
C LEU A 18 2.45 -5.58 -14.94
N LYS A 19 2.54 -4.84 -16.06
CA LYS A 19 2.13 -3.44 -16.10
C LYS A 19 0.62 -3.27 -15.91
N TYR A 20 -0.19 -4.16 -16.48
CA TYR A 20 -1.63 -4.19 -16.28
C TYR A 20 -1.97 -4.46 -14.80
N VAL A 21 -1.47 -5.57 -14.25
CA VAL A 21 -1.80 -6.00 -12.88
C VAL A 21 -1.44 -4.94 -11.85
N THR A 22 -0.23 -4.39 -11.90
CA THR A 22 0.22 -3.36 -10.94
C THR A 22 -0.57 -2.05 -10.99
N LYS A 23 -1.36 -1.82 -12.05
CA LYS A 23 -2.13 -0.58 -12.24
C LYS A 23 -3.62 -0.73 -12.05
N THR A 24 -4.16 -1.95 -12.11
CA THR A 24 -5.61 -2.16 -12.13
C THR A 24 -6.13 -3.13 -11.10
N PHE A 25 -5.30 -4.04 -10.56
CA PHE A 25 -5.80 -5.08 -9.67
C PHE A 25 -6.12 -4.53 -8.28
N GLU A 26 -7.37 -4.77 -7.87
CA GLU A 26 -7.87 -4.64 -6.51
C GLU A 26 -7.98 -6.03 -5.84
N GLU A 27 -8.36 -6.06 -4.57
CA GLU A 27 -8.46 -7.32 -3.79
C GLU A 27 -9.39 -8.35 -4.45
N PRO A 28 -10.59 -8.00 -4.96
CA PRO A 28 -11.46 -8.95 -5.64
C PRO A 28 -10.82 -9.55 -6.89
N ASP A 29 -10.08 -8.76 -7.67
CA ASP A 29 -9.41 -9.25 -8.88
C ASP A 29 -8.34 -10.30 -8.55
N TRP A 30 -7.62 -10.13 -7.43
CA TRP A 30 -6.64 -11.12 -6.95
C TRP A 30 -7.31 -12.43 -6.51
N ILE A 31 -8.46 -12.37 -5.85
CA ILE A 31 -9.18 -13.58 -5.45
C ILE A 31 -9.76 -14.29 -6.68
N GLU A 32 -10.35 -13.55 -7.61
CA GLU A 32 -10.93 -14.08 -8.85
C GLU A 32 -9.86 -14.81 -9.68
N ILE A 33 -8.73 -14.15 -9.97
CA ILE A 33 -7.64 -14.78 -10.73
C ILE A 33 -7.08 -16.01 -10.01
N GLY A 34 -7.01 -15.99 -8.68
CA GLY A 34 -6.53 -17.10 -7.87
C GLY A 34 -7.42 -18.34 -8.01
N ILE A 35 -8.75 -18.14 -8.04
CA ILE A 35 -9.72 -19.22 -8.24
C ILE A 35 -9.65 -19.75 -9.68
N GLU A 36 -9.67 -18.86 -10.67
CA GLU A 36 -9.69 -19.24 -12.10
C GLU A 36 -8.43 -19.99 -12.53
N THR A 37 -7.27 -19.59 -12.00
CA THR A 37 -5.99 -20.20 -12.34
C THR A 37 -5.57 -21.33 -11.38
N GLY A 38 -6.35 -21.58 -10.33
CA GLY A 38 -6.01 -22.55 -9.28
C GLY A 38 -4.77 -22.16 -8.46
N THR A 39 -4.47 -20.87 -8.37
CA THR A 39 -3.30 -20.32 -7.66
C THR A 39 -3.64 -19.56 -6.39
N LEU A 40 -4.85 -19.73 -5.85
CA LEU A 40 -5.32 -19.03 -4.66
C LEU A 40 -4.36 -19.17 -3.46
N GLU A 41 -3.73 -20.34 -3.28
CA GLU A 41 -2.72 -20.57 -2.24
C GLU A 41 -1.48 -19.68 -2.40
N ILE A 42 -1.07 -19.37 -3.64
CA ILE A 42 0.06 -18.48 -3.93
C ILE A 42 -0.26 -17.05 -3.47
N ILE A 43 -1.52 -16.64 -3.62
CA ILE A 43 -2.00 -15.30 -3.31
C ILE A 43 -2.23 -15.15 -1.80
N GLN A 44 -2.99 -16.07 -1.20
CA GLN A 44 -3.29 -16.07 0.24
C GLN A 44 -2.05 -16.37 1.09
N GLY A 45 -1.13 -17.19 0.58
CA GLY A 45 0.15 -17.49 1.24
C GLY A 45 1.21 -16.42 1.06
N HIS A 46 0.93 -15.31 0.35
CA HIS A 46 1.89 -14.21 0.20
C HIS A 46 1.75 -13.21 1.35
N ASP A 47 2.73 -13.19 2.26
CA ASP A 47 2.73 -12.40 3.52
C ASP A 47 2.38 -10.91 3.36
N ARG A 48 2.59 -10.35 2.16
CA ARG A 48 2.55 -8.90 1.95
C ARG A 48 1.66 -8.41 0.81
N LEU A 49 1.14 -9.28 -0.06
CA LEU A 49 0.46 -8.82 -1.29
C LEU A 49 -0.86 -8.11 -0.97
N LEU A 50 -1.80 -8.83 -0.35
CA LEU A 50 -3.14 -8.31 -0.05
C LEU A 50 -3.08 -7.22 1.04
N ARG A 51 -2.13 -7.33 1.97
CA ARG A 51 -1.92 -6.31 3.00
C ARG A 51 -1.39 -4.99 2.43
N ALA A 52 -0.35 -5.04 1.58
CA ALA A 52 0.20 -3.85 0.94
C ALA A 52 -0.84 -3.15 0.05
N LEU A 53 -1.70 -3.93 -0.61
CA LEU A 53 -2.83 -3.40 -1.38
C LEU A 53 -3.86 -2.73 -0.48
N SER A 54 -4.32 -3.42 0.57
CA SER A 54 -5.32 -2.93 1.51
C SER A 54 -4.89 -1.64 2.20
N TRP A 55 -3.60 -1.50 2.53
CA TRP A 55 -3.06 -0.33 3.24
C TRP A 55 -2.51 0.76 2.31
N GLY A 56 -2.51 0.53 0.99
CA GLY A 56 -1.97 1.48 0.02
C GLY A 56 -0.45 1.67 0.14
N ASP A 57 0.27 0.63 0.57
CA ASP A 57 1.71 0.71 0.82
C ASP A 57 2.49 0.99 -0.49
N PRO A 58 3.55 1.82 -0.45
CA PRO A 58 4.36 2.13 -1.63
C PRO A 58 5.03 0.91 -2.29
N ASP A 59 5.17 -0.20 -1.56
CA ASP A 59 5.81 -1.43 -2.03
C ASP A 59 4.82 -2.45 -2.64
N TYR A 60 3.51 -2.17 -2.66
CA TYR A 60 2.51 -3.03 -3.32
C TYR A 60 2.90 -3.46 -4.74
N PRO A 61 3.35 -2.55 -5.64
CA PRO A 61 3.69 -2.93 -7.01
C PRO A 61 4.76 -4.02 -7.09
N THR A 62 5.70 -4.05 -6.14
CA THR A 62 6.75 -5.08 -6.09
C THR A 62 6.15 -6.44 -5.75
N HIS A 63 5.27 -6.51 -4.74
CA HIS A 63 4.60 -7.76 -4.36
C HIS A 63 3.64 -8.26 -5.43
N ALA A 64 2.91 -7.34 -6.07
CA ALA A 64 2.05 -7.64 -7.22
C ALA A 64 2.86 -8.30 -8.34
N VAL A 65 4.01 -7.74 -8.71
CA VAL A 65 4.89 -8.31 -9.73
C VAL A 65 5.35 -9.72 -9.36
N ASP A 66 5.75 -9.95 -8.12
CA ASP A 66 6.28 -11.24 -7.67
C ASP A 66 5.21 -12.33 -7.69
N VAL A 67 3.99 -12.02 -7.23
CA VAL A 67 2.87 -12.96 -7.27
C VAL A 67 2.43 -13.22 -8.71
N THR A 68 2.27 -12.19 -9.55
CA THR A 68 1.90 -12.37 -10.96
C THR A 68 2.90 -13.27 -11.70
N LYS A 69 4.21 -13.12 -11.45
CA LYS A 69 5.23 -14.02 -12.04
C LYS A 69 5.01 -15.48 -11.63
N LYS A 70 4.68 -15.73 -10.36
CA LYS A 70 4.39 -17.10 -9.87
C LYS A 70 3.12 -17.66 -10.51
N ILE A 71 2.06 -16.86 -10.64
CA ILE A 71 0.82 -17.24 -11.31
C ILE A 71 1.08 -17.60 -12.77
N LEU A 72 1.74 -16.72 -13.53
CA LEU A 72 2.07 -16.96 -14.94
C LEU A 72 2.90 -18.24 -15.09
N LYS A 73 3.90 -18.46 -14.22
CA LYS A 73 4.70 -19.69 -14.24
C LYS A 73 3.86 -20.95 -13.96
N SER A 74 2.88 -20.86 -13.05
CA SER A 74 1.95 -21.95 -12.76
C SER A 74 1.05 -22.26 -13.97
N MET A 75 0.49 -21.22 -14.60
CA MET A 75 -0.35 -21.34 -15.79
C MET A 75 0.36 -21.99 -16.98
N GLY A 76 1.63 -21.65 -17.19
CA GLY A 76 2.44 -22.17 -18.30
C GLY A 76 3.26 -23.42 -17.98
N ASN A 77 2.95 -24.15 -16.90
CA ASN A 77 3.68 -25.35 -16.46
C ASN A 77 5.20 -25.14 -16.38
N GLY A 78 5.64 -24.02 -15.80
CA GLY A 78 7.05 -23.65 -15.65
C GLY A 78 7.60 -22.74 -16.75
N SER A 79 6.86 -22.52 -17.83
CA SER A 79 7.18 -21.57 -18.91
C SER A 79 6.18 -20.41 -18.96
N MET A 80 6.41 -19.41 -19.83
CA MET A 80 5.44 -18.34 -20.05
C MET A 80 4.19 -18.90 -20.78
N PRO A 81 2.96 -18.66 -20.29
CA PRO A 81 1.74 -19.09 -20.95
C PRO A 81 1.56 -18.39 -22.30
N ASP A 82 0.83 -19.03 -23.21
CA ASP A 82 0.52 -18.42 -24.50
C ASP A 82 -0.49 -17.27 -24.36
N LEU A 83 -0.63 -16.50 -25.44
CA LEU A 83 -1.49 -15.31 -25.44
C LEU A 83 -2.97 -15.65 -25.21
N ASP A 84 -3.44 -16.82 -25.60
CA ASP A 84 -4.84 -17.19 -25.45
C ASP A 84 -5.14 -17.60 -24.00
N GLN A 85 -4.22 -18.34 -23.36
CA GLN A 85 -4.28 -18.59 -21.92
C GLN A 85 -4.29 -17.30 -21.11
N VAL A 86 -3.47 -16.31 -21.48
CA VAL A 86 -3.45 -14.99 -20.81
C VAL A 86 -4.75 -14.23 -21.03
N LYS A 87 -5.37 -14.27 -22.21
CA LYS A 87 -6.65 -13.59 -22.45
C LYS A 87 -7.79 -14.20 -21.62
N VAL A 88 -7.78 -15.52 -21.45
CA VAL A 88 -8.80 -16.20 -20.63
C VAL A 88 -8.66 -15.77 -19.18
N ALA A 89 -7.44 -15.79 -18.63
CA ALA A 89 -7.20 -15.44 -17.24
C ALA A 89 -7.31 -13.92 -16.97
N PHE A 90 -7.03 -13.07 -17.95
CA PHE A 90 -7.08 -11.62 -17.79
C PHE A 90 -8.04 -10.98 -18.82
N PRO A 91 -9.37 -11.09 -18.64
CA PRO A 91 -10.35 -10.75 -19.67
C PRO A 91 -10.34 -9.26 -20.07
N ARG A 92 -9.96 -8.34 -19.18
CA ARG A 92 -9.90 -6.89 -19.45
C ARG A 92 -8.52 -6.41 -19.94
N PHE A 93 -7.53 -7.30 -20.01
CA PHE A 93 -6.13 -6.97 -20.31
C PHE A 93 -5.95 -6.30 -21.69
N LYS A 94 -6.59 -6.86 -22.71
CA LYS A 94 -6.45 -6.39 -24.10
C LYS A 94 -6.99 -4.98 -24.26
N GLU A 95 -8.20 -4.74 -23.77
CA GLU A 95 -8.87 -3.45 -23.82
C GLU A 95 -8.11 -2.40 -23.01
N TRP A 96 -7.60 -2.77 -21.82
CA TRP A 96 -6.81 -1.88 -21.00
C TRP A 96 -5.53 -1.42 -21.70
N LEU A 97 -4.78 -2.34 -22.33
CA LEU A 97 -3.58 -2.00 -23.09
C LEU A 97 -3.89 -1.08 -24.27
N LYS A 98 -4.99 -1.32 -24.99
CA LYS A 98 -5.40 -0.46 -26.12
C LYS A 98 -5.63 0.98 -25.68
N GLN A 99 -6.15 1.19 -24.46
CA GLN A 99 -6.47 2.51 -23.91
C GLN A 99 -5.27 3.20 -23.25
N ASN A 100 -4.38 2.44 -22.60
CA ASN A 100 -3.34 2.98 -21.73
C ASN A 100 -1.91 2.86 -22.29
N ASP A 101 -1.68 1.96 -23.25
CA ASP A 101 -0.37 1.76 -23.87
C ASP A 101 -0.50 1.16 -25.28
N LEU A 102 -0.81 2.03 -26.25
CA LEU A 102 -1.01 1.62 -27.64
C LEU A 102 0.24 1.00 -28.26
N ALA A 103 1.44 1.40 -27.83
CA ALA A 103 2.70 0.84 -28.32
C ALA A 103 2.92 -0.60 -27.83
N MET A 104 2.65 -0.88 -26.56
CA MET A 104 2.69 -2.24 -25.99
C MET A 104 1.57 -3.11 -26.56
N TYR A 105 0.39 -2.54 -26.80
CA TYR A 105 -0.72 -3.22 -27.47
C TYR A 105 -0.31 -3.77 -28.84
N TRP A 106 0.29 -2.95 -29.71
CA TRP A 106 0.71 -3.42 -31.04
C TRP A 106 1.86 -4.44 -30.99
N LYS A 107 2.71 -4.39 -29.96
CA LYS A 107 3.75 -5.41 -29.76
C LYS A 107 3.17 -6.77 -29.38
N VAL A 108 2.11 -6.79 -28.56
CA VAL A 108 1.50 -8.02 -28.05
C VAL A 108 0.41 -8.57 -28.98
N PHE A 109 -0.39 -7.70 -29.61
CA PHE A 109 -1.57 -8.06 -30.41
C PHE A 109 -1.49 -7.64 -31.88
N GLY A 110 -0.43 -6.96 -32.31
CA GLY A 110 -0.26 -6.57 -33.70
C GLY A 110 -0.10 -7.77 -34.62
N PRO A 111 -0.46 -7.65 -35.91
CA PRO A 111 -0.20 -8.70 -36.87
C PRO A 111 1.31 -8.99 -36.90
N ALA A 112 1.69 -10.27 -36.91
CA ALA A 112 3.07 -10.67 -37.13
C ALA A 112 3.59 -9.92 -38.38
N PRO A 113 4.85 -9.45 -38.40
CA PRO A 113 5.39 -8.80 -39.57
C PRO A 113 5.18 -9.72 -40.77
N ALA A 114 4.44 -9.23 -41.77
CA ALA A 114 4.04 -10.04 -42.91
C ALA A 114 5.29 -10.64 -43.56
N SER A 115 5.43 -11.96 -43.48
CA SER A 115 6.31 -12.69 -44.38
C SER A 115 5.73 -12.50 -45.79
N PRO A 116 6.49 -12.03 -46.79
CA PRO A 116 5.94 -11.71 -48.09
C PRO A 116 5.51 -13.01 -48.80
N GLU A 117 4.24 -13.39 -48.65
CA GLU A 117 3.61 -14.38 -49.50
C GLU A 117 3.46 -13.80 -50.91
N LYS A 118 4.04 -14.53 -51.85
CA LYS A 118 4.04 -14.26 -53.29
C LYS A 118 2.60 -14.11 -53.79
N LYS A 119 2.19 -12.90 -54.16
CA LYS A 119 1.10 -12.71 -55.13
C LYS A 119 1.68 -12.62 -56.53
N SER A 120 1.44 -13.67 -57.30
CA SER A 120 1.64 -13.75 -58.75
C SER A 120 0.85 -12.64 -59.44
N GLY A 121 1.54 -11.83 -60.24
CA GLY A 121 0.90 -10.82 -61.08
C GLY A 121 0.29 -11.42 -62.35
N GLN A 122 -0.71 -10.72 -62.89
CA GLN A 122 -0.90 -10.42 -64.32
C GLN A 122 -1.56 -9.02 -64.36
N ARG A 123 -0.80 -7.98 -64.73
CA ARG A 123 -0.58 -7.38 -66.07
C ARG A 123 -1.60 -6.28 -66.38
N GLU A 124 -1.16 -5.01 -66.36
CA GLU A 124 -0.92 -4.11 -67.52
C GLU A 124 -2.17 -3.21 -67.76
N THR A 125 -2.17 -1.90 -68.00
CA THR A 125 -1.25 -0.92 -68.65
C THR A 125 -1.61 0.55 -68.25
N ALA A 126 -0.60 1.44 -68.24
CA ALA A 126 -0.52 2.90 -68.50
C ALA A 126 -1.78 3.82 -68.37
N THR A 127 -1.72 5.04 -67.80
CA THR A 127 -1.01 6.21 -68.35
C THR A 127 -0.99 7.43 -67.38
N SER A 128 0.21 7.97 -67.13
CA SER A 128 0.64 9.39 -66.93
C SER A 128 0.26 10.26 -65.71
N LEU A 129 1.34 10.68 -65.00
CA LEU A 129 1.69 11.98 -64.33
C LEU A 129 0.67 12.54 -63.32
N GLU A 130 0.98 12.78 -62.03
CA GLU A 130 2.06 13.59 -61.44
C GLU A 130 2.42 13.13 -60.00
N ASP A 131 3.55 13.63 -59.49
CA ASP A 131 4.11 13.56 -58.12
C ASP A 131 4.98 12.35 -57.67
N ALA A 132 6.28 12.65 -57.67
CA ALA A 132 7.35 12.27 -56.73
C ALA A 132 7.77 10.79 -56.58
N ALA A 133 8.91 10.47 -57.20
CA ALA A 133 9.84 9.40 -56.81
C ALA A 133 11.26 9.76 -57.29
N PRO A 134 12.35 9.09 -56.87
CA PRO A 134 12.54 8.17 -55.74
C PRO A 134 13.75 8.56 -54.86
N TRP A 135 13.71 8.28 -53.55
CA TRP A 135 14.91 8.34 -52.74
C TRP A 135 15.77 7.09 -53.02
N ALA A 136 16.78 7.29 -53.85
CA ALA A 136 17.93 6.41 -53.94
C ALA A 136 18.83 6.68 -52.71
N ALA A 137 19.14 5.64 -51.94
CA ALA A 137 20.35 5.67 -51.12
C ALA A 137 21.57 5.58 -52.06
N PRO A 138 22.65 6.32 -51.79
CA PRO A 138 23.85 5.60 -51.36
C PRO A 138 24.79 6.43 -50.48
N TRP A 139 25.38 5.81 -49.45
CA TRP A 139 26.83 5.88 -49.25
C TRP A 139 27.32 4.80 -48.28
N ASP A 140 28.23 3.98 -48.81
CA ASP A 140 29.21 3.14 -48.13
C ASP A 140 30.36 4.02 -47.57
N LYS A 141 30.98 3.51 -46.49
CA LYS A 141 32.43 3.48 -46.13
C LYS A 141 33.32 4.66 -46.58
N ASP A 142 34.02 5.39 -45.73
CA ASP A 142 34.96 4.99 -44.66
C ASP A 142 35.16 6.14 -43.65
N ILE A 143 35.86 5.87 -42.54
CA ILE A 143 36.71 6.77 -41.71
C ILE A 143 36.50 6.55 -40.20
N ALA A 144 37.40 5.72 -39.65
CA ALA A 144 38.25 5.97 -38.48
C ALA A 144 37.63 6.19 -37.08
N THR A 145 38.06 5.31 -36.17
CA THR A 145 38.50 5.57 -34.78
C THR A 145 38.07 6.88 -34.12
N ALA A 146 37.22 6.78 -33.09
CA ALA A 146 37.43 7.35 -31.75
C ALA A 146 36.14 7.23 -30.95
N ALA A 147 36.24 6.74 -29.70
CA ALA A 147 35.18 6.87 -28.72
C ALA A 147 35.05 8.34 -28.26
N PRO A 148 33.83 8.87 -28.15
CA PRO A 148 33.52 9.82 -27.07
C PRO A 148 32.19 9.46 -26.41
N LYS A 149 32.24 9.04 -25.14
CA LYS A 149 31.95 9.86 -23.94
C LYS A 149 30.45 10.13 -23.72
N LEU A 150 29.88 9.29 -22.86
CA LEU A 150 28.63 9.52 -22.14
C LEU A 150 28.63 10.88 -21.43
N PRO A 151 27.52 11.64 -21.43
CA PRO A 151 27.37 12.81 -20.59
C PRO A 151 27.49 12.44 -19.12
N LYS A 152 28.28 13.21 -18.38
CA LYS A 152 28.56 13.03 -16.96
C LYS A 152 27.30 13.27 -16.13
N GLU A 153 27.05 12.34 -15.21
CA GLU A 153 26.23 12.55 -14.02
C GLU A 153 26.71 13.82 -13.30
N SER A 154 25.77 14.74 -13.08
CA SER A 154 25.91 15.75 -12.05
C SER A 154 25.44 15.14 -10.74
N THR A 155 26.38 14.82 -9.86
CA THR A 155 26.12 14.54 -8.45
C THR A 155 25.49 15.78 -7.81
N PRO A 156 24.32 15.71 -7.17
CA PRO A 156 24.04 16.61 -6.06
C PRO A 156 24.74 16.03 -4.83
N SER A 157 25.59 16.87 -4.26
CA SER A 157 26.24 16.75 -2.96
C SER A 157 25.30 16.18 -1.88
N ALA A 158 25.87 15.40 -0.95
CA ALA A 158 25.23 15.02 0.29
C ALA A 158 24.81 16.29 1.06
N THR A 159 23.53 16.63 0.99
CA THR A 159 22.91 17.66 1.82
C THR A 159 22.35 16.95 3.05
N GLN A 160 22.75 17.43 4.22
CA GLN A 160 22.19 17.07 5.51
C GLN A 160 20.66 17.12 5.45
N TRP A 161 19.99 16.19 6.12
CA TRP A 161 18.56 16.26 6.35
C TRP A 161 18.23 17.57 7.08
N GLU A 162 17.62 18.51 6.36
CA GLU A 162 16.86 19.60 6.95
C GLU A 162 15.38 19.27 6.75
N PRO A 163 14.55 19.34 7.81
CA PRO A 163 13.14 19.04 7.66
C PRO A 163 12.51 20.15 6.82
N SER A 164 12.09 19.81 5.60
CA SER A 164 11.33 20.72 4.75
C SER A 164 9.94 20.91 5.36
N ALA A 165 9.81 21.96 6.16
CA ALA A 165 8.54 22.53 6.55
C ALA A 165 7.97 23.28 5.33
N SER A 166 7.06 22.62 4.61
CA SER A 166 6.07 23.32 3.79
C SER A 166 4.81 22.45 3.68
N ALA A 167 4.06 22.41 4.78
CA ALA A 167 2.63 22.13 4.69
C ALA A 167 1.96 23.39 4.13
N GLU A 168 1.35 23.28 2.95
CA GLU A 168 0.30 24.24 2.60
C GLU A 168 -0.80 24.17 3.68
N PRO A 169 -1.44 25.31 4.00
CA PRO A 169 -2.25 25.41 5.20
C PRO A 169 -3.45 24.48 5.07
N VAL A 170 -3.44 23.43 5.90
CA VAL A 170 -4.67 22.73 6.26
C VAL A 170 -5.62 23.80 6.78
N THR A 171 -6.64 24.07 5.96
CA THR A 171 -7.74 24.97 6.24
C THR A 171 -8.31 24.66 7.61
N ALA A 172 -8.42 25.71 8.44
CA ALA A 172 -9.12 25.80 9.73
C ALA A 172 -8.97 24.57 10.65
N LYS A 173 -8.08 24.72 11.64
CA LYS A 173 -7.86 23.82 12.77
C LYS A 173 -9.18 23.36 13.41
N GLU A 174 -9.73 22.23 12.96
CA GLU A 174 -10.71 21.48 13.75
C GLU A 174 -10.04 21.14 15.08
N GLU A 175 -10.80 21.27 16.17
CA GLU A 175 -10.27 20.97 17.50
C GLU A 175 -9.77 19.52 17.52
N PRO A 176 -8.64 19.24 18.20
CA PRO A 176 -8.08 17.91 18.21
C PRO A 176 -9.09 16.91 18.78
N GLU A 177 -9.61 16.02 17.93
CA GLU A 177 -10.50 14.95 18.38
C GLU A 177 -9.67 13.93 19.16
N ILE A 178 -10.06 13.70 20.42
CA ILE A 178 -9.37 12.80 21.34
C ILE A 178 -10.13 11.49 21.34
N PHE A 179 -9.45 10.40 21.02
CA PHE A 179 -10.02 9.06 21.05
C PHE A 179 -9.61 8.32 22.33
N ILE A 180 -10.55 7.66 23.00
CA ILE A 180 -10.29 6.81 24.16
C ILE A 180 -10.44 5.35 23.77
N VAL A 181 -9.35 4.61 23.88
CA VAL A 181 -9.32 3.15 23.77
C VAL A 181 -9.42 2.56 25.17
N HIS A 182 -10.32 1.61 25.39
CA HIS A 182 -10.53 1.02 26.71
C HIS A 182 -10.92 -0.46 26.65
N GLY A 183 -10.67 -1.15 27.76
CA GLY A 183 -11.12 -2.51 28.01
C GLY A 183 -12.45 -2.56 28.77
N HIS A 184 -12.59 -3.49 29.70
CA HIS A 184 -13.79 -3.67 30.52
C HIS A 184 -13.86 -2.76 31.75
N ASP A 185 -12.78 -2.03 32.07
CA ASP A 185 -12.80 -1.03 33.14
C ASP A 185 -13.55 0.24 32.69
N HIS A 186 -14.87 0.17 32.77
CA HIS A 186 -15.75 1.28 32.43
C HIS A 186 -15.65 2.44 33.42
N ASP A 187 -15.24 2.19 34.67
CA ASP A 187 -15.10 3.23 35.69
C ASP A 187 -13.91 4.13 35.35
N LEU A 188 -12.74 3.54 35.08
CA LEU A 188 -11.56 4.27 34.62
C LEU A 188 -11.83 5.00 33.30
N ARG A 189 -12.53 4.35 32.36
CA ARG A 189 -12.94 4.99 31.10
C ARG A 189 -13.78 6.24 31.35
N ASN A 190 -14.80 6.16 32.21
CA ASN A 190 -15.68 7.28 32.51
C ASN A 190 -14.92 8.40 33.24
N GLU A 191 -14.05 8.04 34.17
CA GLU A 191 -13.16 8.95 34.91
C GLU A 191 -12.25 9.75 33.96
N VAL A 192 -11.60 9.06 33.03
CA VAL A 192 -10.73 9.67 32.01
C VAL A 192 -11.54 10.51 31.02
N HIS A 193 -12.70 10.02 30.56
CA HIS A 193 -13.59 10.75 29.68
C HIS A 193 -14.03 12.09 30.28
N LEU A 194 -14.51 12.08 31.53
CA LEU A 194 -14.92 13.30 32.24
C LEU A 194 -13.74 14.23 32.49
N PHE A 195 -12.58 13.68 32.85
CA PHE A 195 -11.37 14.49 33.03
C PHE A 195 -11.00 15.21 31.73
N LEU A 196 -10.90 14.49 30.62
CA LEU A 196 -10.57 15.05 29.31
C LEU A 196 -11.57 16.13 28.91
N GLN A 197 -12.87 15.83 28.99
CA GLN A 197 -13.92 16.80 28.70
C GLN A 197 -13.80 18.09 29.54
N ARG A 198 -13.47 17.97 30.83
CA ARG A 198 -13.29 19.12 31.71
C ARG A 198 -12.05 19.96 31.40
N VAL A 199 -10.96 19.35 30.94
CA VAL A 199 -9.69 20.07 30.72
C VAL A 199 -9.51 20.55 29.29
N THR A 200 -10.21 19.96 28.32
CA THR A 200 -10.12 20.36 26.90
C THR A 200 -11.37 21.08 26.40
N GLY A 201 -12.51 20.90 27.05
CA GLY A 201 -13.81 21.35 26.54
C GLY A 201 -14.33 20.54 25.35
N THR A 202 -13.59 19.53 24.89
CA THR A 202 -13.98 18.65 23.79
C THR A 202 -14.74 17.44 24.31
N ASN A 203 -15.51 16.77 23.46
CA ASN A 203 -16.14 15.49 23.81
C ASN A 203 -15.27 14.33 23.28
N PRO A 204 -14.53 13.60 24.14
CA PRO A 204 -13.69 12.50 23.68
C PRO A 204 -14.53 11.38 23.07
N VAL A 205 -14.04 10.82 21.97
CA VAL A 205 -14.68 9.67 21.31
C VAL A 205 -14.40 8.40 22.09
N VAL A 206 -15.46 7.68 22.40
CA VAL A 206 -15.44 6.34 23.00
C VAL A 206 -16.27 5.46 22.09
N LEU A 207 -15.70 4.38 21.56
CA LEU A 207 -16.39 3.56 20.57
C LEU A 207 -17.71 2.97 21.10
N ASP A 208 -17.76 2.57 22.38
CA ASP A 208 -18.97 2.05 23.04
C ASP A 208 -20.13 3.04 23.12
N PHE A 209 -19.87 4.36 23.09
CA PHE A 209 -20.91 5.39 23.19
C PHE A 209 -21.58 5.67 21.84
N GLU A 210 -20.96 5.24 20.76
CA GLU A 210 -21.40 5.55 19.41
C GLU A 210 -22.47 4.56 18.94
N ALA A 211 -23.42 5.01 18.12
CA ALA A 211 -24.41 4.11 17.53
C ALA A 211 -23.76 3.15 16.52
N SER A 212 -24.18 1.89 16.48
CA SER A 212 -23.64 0.90 15.52
C SER A 212 -24.01 1.22 14.07
N GLY A 213 -25.20 1.78 13.82
CA GLY A 213 -25.59 2.29 12.49
C GLY A 213 -25.54 1.28 11.35
N GLY A 214 -25.65 -0.02 11.64
CA GLY A 214 -25.52 -1.10 10.65
C GLY A 214 -24.07 -1.43 10.24
N LYS A 215 -23.08 -0.73 10.80
CA LYS A 215 -21.65 -0.98 10.57
C LYS A 215 -21.13 -2.04 11.52
N THR A 216 -20.14 -2.79 11.07
CA THR A 216 -19.32 -3.64 11.92
C THR A 216 -18.50 -2.80 12.90
N LEU A 217 -18.02 -3.43 13.97
CA LEU A 217 -17.20 -2.75 14.98
C LEU A 217 -15.92 -2.14 14.38
N ILE A 218 -15.30 -2.83 13.43
CA ILE A 218 -14.06 -2.38 12.79
C ILE A 218 -14.29 -1.17 11.87
N GLU A 219 -15.35 -1.18 11.05
CA GLU A 219 -15.68 -0.02 10.19
C GLU A 219 -16.02 1.22 11.02
N LYS A 220 -16.70 1.01 12.15
CA LYS A 220 -17.04 2.08 13.09
C LYS A 220 -15.78 2.63 13.77
N PHE A 221 -14.86 1.77 14.16
CA PHE A 221 -13.55 2.14 14.70
C PHE A 221 -12.78 2.97 13.69
N GLU A 222 -12.56 2.48 12.47
CA GLU A 222 -11.81 3.18 11.41
C GLU A 222 -12.39 4.56 11.07
N ALA A 223 -13.72 4.65 10.96
CA ALA A 223 -14.41 5.91 10.65
C ALA A 223 -14.25 6.99 11.73
N LYS A 224 -14.01 6.59 12.98
CA LYS A 224 -13.80 7.50 14.12
C LYS A 224 -12.32 7.74 14.39
N ALA A 225 -11.51 6.70 14.29
CA ALA A 225 -10.07 6.76 14.48
C ALA A 225 -9.37 7.62 13.42
N SER A 226 -9.87 7.65 12.17
CA SER A 226 -9.34 8.49 11.08
C SER A 226 -9.45 10.00 11.34
N LYS A 227 -10.31 10.42 12.26
CA LYS A 227 -10.49 11.83 12.64
C LYS A 227 -9.75 12.20 13.93
N ALA A 228 -9.32 11.20 14.69
CA ALA A 228 -8.57 11.40 15.91
C ALA A 228 -7.24 12.09 15.61
N SER A 229 -6.83 12.99 16.51
CA SER A 229 -5.54 13.67 16.45
C SER A 229 -4.64 13.29 17.63
N VAL A 230 -5.22 12.71 18.68
CA VAL A 230 -4.57 12.15 19.86
C VAL A 230 -5.39 10.95 20.33
N ALA A 231 -4.70 9.90 20.79
CA ALA A 231 -5.33 8.74 21.41
C ALA A 231 -4.88 8.60 22.88
N VAL A 232 -5.84 8.35 23.77
CA VAL A 232 -5.61 7.97 25.17
C VAL A 232 -6.02 6.50 25.34
N VAL A 233 -5.07 5.65 25.68
CA VAL A 233 -5.26 4.20 25.74
C VAL A 233 -5.22 3.73 27.20
N LEU A 234 -6.24 3.00 27.62
CA LEU A 234 -6.36 2.47 28.97
C LEU A 234 -5.95 1.00 28.98
N LEU A 235 -4.76 0.72 29.52
CA LEU A 235 -4.21 -0.63 29.65
C LEU A 235 -4.55 -1.18 31.04
N THR A 236 -5.68 -1.87 31.13
CA THR A 236 -6.25 -2.45 32.38
C THR A 236 -6.09 -3.97 32.42
N PRO A 237 -6.06 -4.61 33.60
CA PRO A 237 -5.83 -6.05 33.76
C PRO A 237 -7.06 -6.91 33.40
N ASP A 238 -7.50 -6.81 32.15
CA ASP A 238 -8.71 -7.47 31.64
C ASP A 238 -8.51 -8.97 31.35
N ASP A 239 -7.33 -9.32 30.86
CA ASP A 239 -6.97 -10.68 30.47
C ASP A 239 -5.75 -11.15 31.32
N ILE A 240 -5.47 -12.45 31.32
CA ILE A 240 -4.24 -13.03 31.87
C ILE A 240 -3.51 -13.81 30.79
N GLY A 241 -2.18 -13.72 30.76
CA GLY A 241 -1.38 -14.37 29.73
C GLY A 241 0.07 -14.57 30.13
N ALA A 242 0.77 -15.40 29.36
CA ALA A 242 2.19 -15.65 29.52
C ALA A 242 2.84 -15.94 28.18
N ALA A 243 4.14 -15.70 28.07
CA ALA A 243 4.93 -16.24 26.98
C ALA A 243 4.93 -17.78 27.05
N LYS A 244 4.94 -18.45 25.89
CA LYS A 244 4.95 -19.92 25.84
C LYS A 244 6.13 -20.54 26.60
N SER A 245 7.27 -19.86 26.60
CA SER A 245 8.48 -20.25 27.35
C SER A 245 8.32 -20.15 28.87
N SER A 246 7.34 -19.38 29.35
CA SER A 246 7.06 -19.10 30.76
C SER A 246 5.59 -19.38 31.08
N SER A 247 5.00 -20.43 30.49
CA SER A 247 3.55 -20.71 30.56
C SER A 247 3.01 -20.93 31.98
N ALA A 248 3.88 -21.16 32.96
CA ALA A 248 3.52 -21.27 34.37
C ALA A 248 3.34 -19.91 35.07
N ASP A 249 3.78 -18.81 34.44
CA ASP A 249 3.80 -17.47 35.02
C ASP A 249 2.76 -16.57 34.33
N LEU A 250 1.49 -16.80 34.63
CA LEU A 250 0.38 -15.99 34.11
C LEU A 250 0.40 -14.61 34.75
N GLN A 251 0.54 -13.58 33.92
CA GLN A 251 0.58 -12.18 34.32
C GLN A 251 -0.67 -11.42 33.83
N PRO A 252 -1.10 -10.37 34.55
CA PRO A 252 -2.15 -9.48 34.08
C PRO A 252 -1.78 -8.80 32.77
N ARG A 253 -2.73 -8.76 31.83
CA ARG A 253 -2.57 -8.22 30.48
C ARG A 253 -3.75 -7.33 30.10
N ALA A 254 -3.48 -6.30 29.31
CA ALA A 254 -4.51 -5.57 28.59
C ALA A 254 -5.31 -6.47 27.63
N ARG A 255 -6.59 -6.14 27.44
CA ARG A 255 -7.45 -6.78 26.43
C ARG A 255 -6.75 -6.79 25.07
N GLN A 256 -6.77 -7.91 24.35
CA GLN A 256 -6.08 -7.98 23.04
C GLN A 256 -6.54 -6.91 22.04
N ASN A 257 -7.83 -6.59 22.03
CA ASN A 257 -8.37 -5.53 21.17
C ASN A 257 -7.79 -4.15 21.53
N VAL A 258 -7.62 -3.86 22.82
CA VAL A 258 -6.98 -2.61 23.28
C VAL A 258 -5.54 -2.52 22.79
N VAL A 259 -4.80 -3.63 22.83
CA VAL A 259 -3.42 -3.69 22.32
C VAL A 259 -3.38 -3.48 20.80
N PHE A 260 -4.33 -4.08 20.06
CA PHE A 260 -4.47 -3.88 18.63
C PHE A 260 -4.76 -2.42 18.27
N GLU A 261 -5.76 -1.80 18.91
CA GLU A 261 -6.15 -0.41 18.69
C GLU A 261 -5.03 0.56 19.07
N MET A 262 -4.28 0.28 20.14
CA MET A 262 -3.06 1.02 20.48
C MET A 262 -2.03 0.96 19.34
N GLY A 263 -1.77 -0.24 18.80
CA GLY A 263 -0.87 -0.42 17.66
C GLY A 263 -1.33 0.35 16.42
N PHE A 264 -2.63 0.34 16.13
CA PHE A 264 -3.23 1.13 15.07
C PHE A 264 -2.94 2.63 15.23
N PHE A 265 -3.21 3.20 16.42
CA PHE A 265 -2.97 4.62 16.67
C PHE A 265 -1.49 5.01 16.67
N VAL A 266 -0.60 4.12 17.10
CA VAL A 266 0.85 4.34 16.95
C VAL A 266 1.23 4.46 15.48
N GLY A 267 0.64 3.63 14.62
CA GLY A 267 0.86 3.66 13.17
C GLY A 267 0.26 4.89 12.49
N SER A 268 -0.96 5.30 12.88
CA SER A 268 -1.69 6.38 12.21
C SER A 268 -1.39 7.79 12.75
N LEU A 269 -1.10 7.94 14.04
CA LEU A 269 -0.88 9.24 14.69
C LEU A 269 0.56 9.51 15.11
N THR A 270 1.46 8.51 15.03
CA THR A 270 2.81 8.50 15.63
C THR A 270 2.81 8.35 17.16
N ARG A 271 3.95 7.90 17.71
CA ARG A 271 4.12 7.61 19.15
C ARG A 271 3.88 8.83 20.05
N SER A 272 4.23 10.04 19.61
CA SER A 272 4.07 11.27 20.42
C SER A 272 2.62 11.74 20.57
N ARG A 273 1.68 11.12 19.84
CA ARG A 273 0.23 11.41 19.91
C ARG A 273 -0.57 10.28 20.56
N VAL A 274 0.09 9.29 21.13
CA VAL A 274 -0.53 8.17 21.84
C VAL A 274 -0.06 8.18 23.28
N ILE A 275 -0.99 8.39 24.20
CA ILE A 275 -0.76 8.45 25.64
C ILE A 275 -1.40 7.22 26.26
N THR A 276 -0.64 6.45 27.03
CA THR A 276 -1.18 5.25 27.67
C THR A 276 -1.27 5.45 29.19
N ILE A 277 -2.36 5.00 29.78
CA ILE A 277 -2.52 4.85 31.22
C ILE A 277 -2.43 3.36 31.50
N ASN A 278 -1.39 2.95 32.25
CA ASN A 278 -1.12 1.56 32.54
C ASN A 278 -1.44 1.24 34.00
N ASP A 279 -2.33 0.28 34.21
CA ASP A 279 -2.74 -0.24 35.52
C ASP A 279 -2.03 -1.57 35.86
N GLY A 280 -0.70 -1.57 35.78
CA GLY A 280 0.13 -2.69 36.22
C GLY A 280 0.12 -3.91 35.30
N VAL A 281 -0.23 -3.75 34.03
CA VAL A 281 -0.22 -4.83 33.03
C VAL A 281 1.07 -4.83 32.22
N GLU A 282 1.41 -6.01 31.67
CA GLU A 282 2.53 -6.12 30.76
C GLU A 282 2.35 -5.24 29.50
N THR A 283 3.46 -4.66 29.03
CA THR A 283 3.50 -3.79 27.85
C THR A 283 4.24 -4.48 26.71
N PRO A 284 3.79 -4.36 25.45
CA PRO A 284 4.52 -4.93 24.31
C PRO A 284 5.93 -4.31 24.19
N SER A 285 6.95 -5.15 24.06
CA SER A 285 8.37 -4.76 24.09
C SER A 285 8.79 -3.88 22.91
N ASP A 286 8.16 -4.04 21.74
CA ASP A 286 8.56 -3.38 20.49
C ASP A 286 8.04 -1.93 20.37
N VAL A 287 7.31 -1.43 21.37
CA VAL A 287 6.76 -0.06 21.37
C VAL A 287 7.56 0.89 22.27
N ALA A 288 8.89 0.74 22.22
CA ALA A 288 9.83 1.62 22.90
C ALA A 288 9.58 3.10 22.53
N GLY A 289 9.36 3.96 23.53
CA GLY A 289 9.12 5.40 23.35
C GLY A 289 7.65 5.82 23.37
N LEU A 290 6.70 4.90 23.63
CA LEU A 290 5.36 5.28 24.08
C LEU A 290 5.41 5.88 25.48
N VAL A 291 4.50 6.82 25.74
CA VAL A 291 4.31 7.40 27.07
C VAL A 291 3.41 6.47 27.90
N TYR A 292 3.96 5.96 29.00
CA TYR A 292 3.24 5.13 29.96
C TYR A 292 3.07 5.90 31.27
N ILE A 293 1.83 6.31 31.55
CA ILE A 293 1.44 6.92 32.81
C ILE A 293 0.98 5.80 33.74
N PRO A 294 1.69 5.49 34.84
CA PRO A 294 1.22 4.49 35.79
C PRO A 294 -0.04 5.00 36.50
N ARG A 295 -1.12 4.22 36.48
CA ARG A 295 -2.39 4.56 37.17
C ARG A 295 -2.20 4.70 38.68
N SER A 296 -1.26 3.93 39.23
CA SER A 296 -0.85 3.97 40.64
C SER A 296 -0.10 5.24 41.04
N ALA A 297 0.35 6.07 40.09
CA ALA A 297 1.03 7.31 40.42
C ALA A 297 0.05 8.33 41.04
N PRO A 298 0.37 8.95 42.19
CA PRO A 298 -0.56 9.84 42.90
C PRO A 298 -0.97 11.09 42.10
N ASN A 299 -0.21 11.43 41.06
CA ASN A 299 -0.41 12.61 40.21
C ASN A 299 -0.61 12.24 38.73
N TRP A 300 -1.12 11.05 38.43
CA TRP A 300 -1.30 10.57 37.06
C TRP A 300 -2.16 11.50 36.20
N TYR A 301 -3.18 12.17 36.77
CA TYR A 301 -3.97 13.18 36.07
C TYR A 301 -3.15 14.38 35.59
N GLU A 302 -2.24 14.88 36.44
CA GLU A 302 -1.38 16.01 36.06
C GLU A 302 -0.34 15.57 35.02
N LYS A 303 0.12 14.32 35.09
CA LYS A 303 0.94 13.74 34.02
C LYS A 303 0.15 13.68 32.72
N LEU A 304 -1.07 13.16 32.75
CA LEU A 304 -1.95 13.11 31.57
C LEU A 304 -2.15 14.51 30.98
N ARG A 305 -2.43 15.51 31.83
CA ARG A 305 -2.56 16.91 31.42
C ARG A 305 -1.31 17.43 30.69
N LYS A 306 -0.12 17.14 31.20
CA LYS A 306 1.16 17.55 30.58
C LYS A 306 1.37 16.88 29.22
N GLU A 307 1.09 15.58 29.14
CA GLU A 307 1.26 14.81 27.91
C GLU A 307 0.26 15.24 26.83
N LEU A 308 -0.97 15.62 27.21
CA LEU A 308 -1.95 16.22 26.28
C LEU A 308 -1.39 17.52 25.68
N VAL A 309 -0.81 18.40 26.49
CA VAL A 309 -0.18 19.64 26.00
C VAL A 309 0.99 19.33 25.07
N ALA A 310 1.84 18.36 25.43
CA ALA A 310 2.96 17.93 24.61
C ALA A 310 2.51 17.34 23.26
N ALA A 311 1.37 16.64 23.24
CA ALA A 311 0.73 16.11 22.03
C ALA A 311 0.01 17.20 21.19
N GLY A 312 0.03 18.46 21.63
CA GLY A 312 -0.56 19.60 20.93
C GLY A 312 -2.06 19.81 21.20
N VAL A 313 -2.61 19.18 22.24
CA VAL A 313 -3.99 19.41 22.69
C VAL A 313 -4.09 20.75 23.39
N LYS A 314 -5.07 21.56 22.97
CA LYS A 314 -5.39 22.82 23.64
C LYS A 314 -6.22 22.52 24.89
N LEU A 315 -5.77 23.03 26.02
CA LEU A 315 -6.53 22.98 27.28
C LEU A 315 -7.37 24.26 27.43
N ILE A 316 -8.52 24.13 28.07
CA ILE A 316 -9.29 25.28 28.56
C ILE A 316 -8.69 25.72 29.91
N ALA A 317 -8.49 27.03 30.03
CA ALA A 317 -7.87 27.67 31.20
C ALA A 317 -8.81 27.68 32.41
#